data_AF-A0AAV5MXI9-F1
#
_entry.id   AF-A0AAV5MXI9-F1
#
_cell.length_a   1.000
_cell.length_b   1.000
_cell.length_c   1.000
_cell.angle_alpha   90.00
_cell.angle_beta   90.00
_cell.angle_gamma   90.00
#
_symmetry.space_group_name_H-M   'P 1'
#
loop_
_entity.id
_entity.type
_entity.pdbx_description
1 polymer ?
#
loop_
_entity_poly.entity_id
_entity_poly.type
_entity_poly.pdbx_seq_one_letter_code
_entity_poly.pdbx_strand_id
1 'polypeptide(L)'
;IEKVVENIKESIPKVEWDYEGIHYFDNGPLTVQYLLVLDALNFCFWPDKDLTYDHLASGLKEALLNDKSAFDADRLQQYTGLQLRELLKWPRPLPLEDERVRLLHEVGLELENNFEGKASKLVESCGKSAVKLVALVTRYFPGFRDHSVYKGHQVFLYKRAQIFAADLWGAFKGQGYGEFNDIGSITMFADYIVPAVLKQLSVLKYSSTLSSIIDSNREIGPGSEEEIELRACTIYAVEKMRELIKLKSGKQ
;
A
#
# COMPACT_ATOMS: atom_id res chain seq x y z
N ILE A 1 -13.08 20.25 7.39
CA ILE A 1 -11.75 19.89 7.96
C ILE A 1 -11.65 20.34 9.42
N GLU A 2 -11.64 21.65 9.72
CA GLU A 2 -11.48 22.17 11.11
C GLU A 2 -12.46 21.56 12.12
N LYS A 3 -13.75 21.51 11.77
CA LYS A 3 -14.79 20.88 12.60
C LYS A 3 -14.49 19.42 12.96
N VAL A 4 -13.90 18.65 12.03
CA VAL A 4 -13.53 17.25 12.29
C VAL A 4 -12.31 17.19 13.18
N VAL A 5 -11.29 18.02 12.92
CA VAL A 5 -10.09 18.13 13.77
C VAL A 5 -10.45 18.54 15.21
N GLU A 6 -11.45 19.39 15.40
CA GLU A 6 -11.94 19.78 16.72
C GLU A 6 -12.59 18.66 17.52
N ASN A 7 -13.13 17.65 16.84
CA ASN A 7 -13.73 16.49 17.48
C ASN A 7 -12.69 15.41 17.84
N ILE A 8 -11.45 15.50 17.34
CA ILE A 8 -10.35 14.52 17.60
C ILE A 8 -9.67 14.78 18.97
N LYS A 9 -10.24 15.64 19.83
CA LYS A 9 -9.60 16.30 20.97
C LYS A 9 -8.92 15.43 22.05
N GLU A 10 -9.18 14.13 22.21
CA GLU A 10 -8.73 13.41 23.43
C GLU A 10 -8.03 12.06 23.27
N SER A 11 -7.89 11.48 22.08
CA SER A 11 -6.85 10.46 21.82
C SER A 11 -6.76 10.16 20.34
N ILE A 12 -5.63 10.51 19.72
CA ILE A 12 -5.25 9.84 18.49
C ILE A 12 -4.83 8.43 18.93
N PRO A 13 -5.56 7.37 18.55
CA PRO A 13 -5.21 6.03 18.96
C PRO A 13 -3.81 5.73 18.46
N LYS A 14 -2.99 5.08 19.30
CA LYS A 14 -1.73 4.51 18.85
C LYS A 14 -2.08 3.31 17.97
N VAL A 15 -1.99 3.49 16.66
CA VAL A 15 -2.16 2.38 15.71
C VAL A 15 -0.88 1.57 15.74
N GLU A 16 -0.97 0.32 16.18
CA GLU A 16 0.14 -0.62 16.13
C GLU A 16 -0.01 -1.53 14.91
N TRP A 17 1.13 -1.89 14.31
CA TRP A 17 1.16 -2.85 13.22
C TRP A 17 0.72 -4.23 13.73
N ASP A 18 -0.36 -4.78 13.18
CA ASP A 18 -0.95 -6.04 13.66
C ASP A 18 -0.19 -7.26 13.12
N TYR A 19 1.00 -7.51 13.65
CA TYR A 19 1.76 -8.72 13.36
C TYR A 19 1.16 -9.98 14.02
N GLU A 20 0.38 -9.84 15.09
CA GLU A 20 -0.18 -10.98 15.82
C GLU A 20 -1.39 -11.59 15.09
N GLY A 21 -2.18 -10.75 14.40
CA GLY A 21 -3.29 -11.18 13.55
C GLY A 21 -2.84 -11.73 12.20
N ILE A 22 -2.91 -10.89 11.17
CA ILE A 22 -2.91 -11.32 9.76
C ILE A 22 -1.53 -11.28 9.10
N HIS A 23 -0.55 -10.59 9.67
CA HIS A 23 0.77 -10.41 9.04
C HIS A 23 1.81 -11.44 9.47
N TYR A 24 2.69 -11.82 8.54
CA TYR A 24 3.88 -12.61 8.85
C TYR A 24 4.95 -11.72 9.49
N PHE A 25 5.59 -12.21 10.55
CA PHE A 25 6.69 -11.51 11.20
C PHE A 25 7.67 -12.50 11.84
N ASP A 26 8.94 -12.37 11.50
CA ASP A 26 10.06 -13.13 12.08
C ASP A 26 11.19 -12.24 12.60
N ASN A 27 10.96 -10.92 12.64
CA ASN A 27 11.99 -9.92 12.97
C ASN A 27 13.26 -10.03 12.09
N GLY A 28 13.13 -10.60 10.89
CA GLY A 28 14.23 -10.91 9.99
C GLY A 28 13.95 -10.57 8.53
N PRO A 29 14.83 -10.99 7.62
CA PRO A 29 14.74 -10.65 6.21
C PRO A 29 13.49 -11.25 5.52
N LEU A 30 12.91 -12.33 6.04
CA LEU A 30 11.73 -12.93 5.44
C LEU A 30 10.47 -12.08 5.68
N THR A 31 10.40 -11.34 6.80
CA THR A 31 9.39 -10.28 6.97
C THR A 31 9.50 -9.23 5.87
N VAL A 32 10.71 -8.80 5.52
CA VAL A 32 10.93 -7.79 4.46
C VAL A 32 10.48 -8.32 3.10
N GLN A 33 10.79 -9.59 2.81
CA GLN A 33 10.35 -10.28 1.59
C GLN A 33 8.81 -10.38 1.53
N TYR A 34 8.19 -10.79 2.65
CA TYR A 34 6.73 -10.86 2.79
C TYR A 34 6.06 -9.52 2.50
N LEU A 35 6.54 -8.43 3.11
CA LEU A 35 5.94 -7.10 2.96
C LEU A 35 6.02 -6.61 1.51
N LEU A 36 7.15 -6.82 0.83
CA LEU A 36 7.29 -6.43 -0.58
C LEU A 36 6.29 -7.18 -1.48
N VAL A 37 6.12 -8.49 -1.26
CA VAL A 37 5.15 -9.32 -2.00
C VAL A 37 3.71 -8.92 -1.67
N LEU A 38 3.40 -8.70 -0.39
CA LEU A 38 2.09 -8.24 0.07
C LEU A 38 1.71 -6.93 -0.64
N ASP A 39 2.61 -5.95 -0.66
CA ASP A 39 2.36 -4.64 -1.26
C ASP A 39 2.34 -4.67 -2.78
N ALA A 40 3.10 -5.58 -3.41
CA ALA A 40 2.96 -5.87 -4.83
C ALA A 40 1.57 -6.44 -5.18
N LEU A 41 0.81 -6.96 -4.21
CA LEU A 41 -0.53 -7.49 -4.40
C LEU A 41 -1.63 -6.62 -3.75
N ASN A 42 -1.27 -5.58 -3.00
CA ASN A 42 -2.21 -4.75 -2.22
C ASN A 42 -2.94 -3.69 -3.09
N PHE A 43 -3.78 -4.17 -4.00
CA PHE A 43 -4.64 -3.35 -4.85
C PHE A 43 -5.92 -4.09 -5.23
N CYS A 44 -6.99 -3.35 -5.50
CA CYS A 44 -8.25 -3.80 -6.11
C CYS A 44 -8.81 -5.13 -5.56
N PHE A 45 -9.66 -5.04 -4.52
CA PHE A 45 -10.43 -6.18 -4.01
C PHE A 45 -11.85 -6.25 -4.60
N TRP A 46 -12.30 -5.18 -5.24
CA TRP A 46 -13.55 -5.13 -6.02
C TRP A 46 -13.39 -5.92 -7.34
N PRO A 47 -14.42 -6.59 -7.88
CA PRO A 47 -15.82 -6.62 -7.43
C PRO A 47 -16.15 -7.75 -6.45
N ASP A 48 -15.17 -8.53 -6.01
CA ASP A 48 -15.40 -9.65 -5.10
C ASP A 48 -15.69 -9.14 -3.68
N LYS A 49 -16.95 -9.21 -3.27
CA LYS A 49 -17.41 -8.67 -1.98
C LYS A 49 -16.89 -9.44 -0.77
N ASP A 50 -16.48 -10.70 -0.97
CA ASP A 50 -15.97 -11.52 0.12
C ASP A 50 -14.45 -11.36 0.26
N LEU A 51 -13.77 -10.93 -0.81
CA LEU A 51 -12.32 -10.75 -0.79
C LEU A 51 -11.97 -9.44 -0.06
N THR A 52 -11.10 -9.55 0.92
CA THR A 52 -10.59 -8.40 1.69
C THR A 52 -9.06 -8.43 1.75
N TYR A 53 -8.47 -7.32 2.20
CA TYR A 53 -7.05 -7.24 2.50
C TYR A 53 -6.59 -8.35 3.46
N ASP A 54 -7.39 -8.65 4.49
CA ASP A 54 -7.06 -9.66 5.50
C ASP A 54 -6.88 -11.06 4.90
N HIS A 55 -7.67 -11.40 3.86
CA HIS A 55 -7.53 -12.67 3.15
C HIS A 55 -6.19 -12.73 2.39
N LEU A 56 -5.79 -11.63 1.74
CA LEU A 56 -4.49 -11.53 1.07
C LEU A 56 -3.35 -11.66 2.10
N ALA A 57 -3.39 -10.85 3.16
CA ALA A 57 -2.34 -10.82 4.18
C ALA A 57 -2.18 -12.18 4.89
N SER A 58 -3.30 -12.76 5.35
CA SER A 58 -3.32 -14.04 6.07
C SER A 58 -2.93 -15.21 5.18
N GLY A 59 -3.40 -15.24 3.93
CA GLY A 59 -3.04 -16.28 2.97
C GLY A 59 -1.53 -16.31 2.69
N LEU A 60 -0.94 -15.14 2.41
CA LEU A 60 0.51 -15.02 2.22
C LEU A 60 1.30 -15.38 3.50
N LYS A 61 0.78 -15.04 4.68
CA LYS A 61 1.38 -15.44 5.97
C LYS A 61 1.38 -16.95 6.11
N GLU A 62 0.24 -17.61 5.90
CA GLU A 62 0.12 -19.06 5.99
C GLU A 62 1.02 -19.78 4.96
N ALA A 63 1.12 -19.26 3.75
CA ALA A 63 2.05 -19.77 2.74
C ALA A 63 3.50 -19.79 3.26
N LEU A 64 3.98 -18.69 3.86
CA LEU A 64 5.32 -18.63 4.46
C LEU A 64 5.50 -19.45 5.74
N LEU A 65 4.42 -19.70 6.49
CA LEU A 65 4.47 -20.60 7.64
C LEU A 65 4.64 -22.05 7.19
N ASN A 66 4.01 -22.43 6.07
CA ASN A 66 4.10 -23.77 5.51
C ASN A 66 5.40 -24.00 4.70
N ASP A 67 5.85 -22.99 3.96
CA ASP A 67 7.03 -23.04 3.12
C ASP A 67 7.78 -21.71 3.16
N LYS A 68 8.92 -21.69 3.85
CA LYS A 68 9.76 -20.48 4.00
C LYS A 68 10.35 -19.98 2.68
N SER A 69 10.41 -20.84 1.66
CA SER A 69 10.89 -20.50 0.31
C SER A 69 9.77 -20.01 -0.61
N ALA A 70 8.51 -19.92 -0.14
CA ALA A 70 7.37 -19.58 -1.01
C ALA A 70 7.58 -18.27 -1.78
N PHE A 71 8.32 -17.30 -1.23
CA PHE A 71 8.58 -16.02 -1.87
C PHE A 71 10.04 -15.82 -2.31
N ASP A 72 10.77 -16.92 -2.54
CA ASP A 72 12.07 -16.86 -3.20
C ASP A 72 11.91 -16.31 -4.63
N ALA A 73 12.91 -15.55 -5.08
CA ALA A 73 12.82 -14.76 -6.30
C ALA A 73 12.58 -15.60 -7.57
N ASP A 74 13.17 -16.79 -7.66
CA ASP A 74 12.97 -17.74 -8.75
C ASP A 74 11.53 -18.30 -8.75
N ARG A 75 10.98 -18.60 -7.57
CA ARG A 75 9.62 -19.10 -7.42
C ARG A 75 8.57 -18.04 -7.72
N LEU A 76 8.81 -16.80 -7.29
CA LEU A 76 7.94 -15.67 -7.61
C LEU A 76 7.72 -15.52 -9.12
N GLN A 77 8.75 -15.77 -9.92
CA GLN A 77 8.70 -15.72 -11.39
C GLN A 77 7.89 -16.84 -12.05
N GLN A 78 7.55 -17.90 -11.32
CA GLN A 78 6.88 -19.09 -11.87
C GLN A 78 5.43 -19.21 -11.43
N TYR A 79 4.97 -18.40 -10.47
CA TYR A 79 3.60 -18.50 -9.98
C TYR A 79 2.58 -18.26 -11.09
N THR A 80 1.55 -19.09 -11.12
CA THR A 80 0.37 -18.93 -11.97
C THR A 80 -0.79 -18.37 -11.16
N GLY A 81 -1.86 -17.90 -11.83
CA GLY A 81 -3.07 -17.44 -11.15
C GLY A 81 -3.70 -18.51 -10.26
N LEU A 82 -3.68 -19.78 -10.70
CA LEU A 82 -4.13 -20.92 -9.90
C LEU A 82 -3.28 -21.09 -8.64
N GLN A 83 -1.95 -21.08 -8.76
CA GLN A 83 -1.08 -21.22 -7.59
C GLN A 83 -1.19 -20.03 -6.64
N LEU A 84 -1.35 -18.81 -7.15
CA LEU A 84 -1.62 -17.64 -6.31
C LEU A 84 -2.91 -17.83 -5.51
N ARG A 85 -3.98 -18.35 -6.14
CA ARG A 85 -5.22 -18.70 -5.43
C ARG A 85 -5.01 -19.78 -4.38
N GLU A 86 -4.21 -20.80 -4.67
CA GLU A 86 -3.86 -21.85 -3.70
C GLU A 86 -3.10 -21.29 -2.49
N LEU A 87 -2.13 -20.38 -2.71
CA LEU A 87 -1.43 -19.67 -1.64
C LEU A 87 -2.40 -18.88 -0.75
N LEU A 88 -3.39 -18.24 -1.36
CA LEU A 88 -4.40 -17.44 -0.65
C LEU A 88 -5.59 -18.26 -0.15
N LYS A 89 -5.63 -19.57 -0.42
CA LYS A 89 -6.80 -20.44 -0.21
C LYS A 89 -8.10 -19.85 -0.79
N TRP A 90 -8.00 -19.16 -1.93
CA TRP A 90 -9.13 -18.48 -2.56
C TRP A 90 -9.80 -19.36 -3.62
N PRO A 91 -11.11 -19.62 -3.57
CA PRO A 91 -11.75 -20.68 -4.36
C PRO A 91 -12.04 -20.31 -5.82
N ARG A 92 -11.86 -19.04 -6.21
CA ARG A 92 -12.29 -18.50 -7.51
C ARG A 92 -11.30 -17.43 -8.01
N PRO A 93 -11.33 -17.05 -9.31
CA PRO A 93 -10.42 -16.05 -9.84
C PRO A 93 -10.36 -14.75 -9.02
N LEU A 94 -9.15 -14.26 -8.76
CA LEU A 94 -8.95 -12.98 -8.07
C LEU A 94 -9.27 -11.79 -9.01
N PRO A 95 -9.74 -10.66 -8.47
CA PRO A 95 -9.77 -9.43 -9.25
C PRO A 95 -8.37 -9.08 -9.76
N LEU A 96 -8.26 -8.82 -11.06
CA LEU A 96 -7.00 -8.56 -11.77
C LEU A 96 -5.95 -9.67 -11.55
N GLU A 97 -6.36 -10.95 -11.56
CA GLU A 97 -5.49 -12.12 -11.31
C GLU A 97 -4.23 -12.12 -12.20
N ASP A 98 -4.37 -11.90 -13.51
CA ASP A 98 -3.22 -11.89 -14.43
C ASP A 98 -2.23 -10.77 -14.10
N GLU A 99 -2.73 -9.60 -13.68
CA GLU A 99 -1.88 -8.47 -13.28
C GLU A 99 -1.19 -8.76 -11.95
N ARG A 100 -1.86 -9.41 -10.99
CA ARG A 100 -1.24 -9.86 -9.74
C ARG A 100 -0.09 -10.82 -10.01
N VAL A 101 -0.28 -11.79 -10.92
CA VAL A 101 0.76 -12.73 -11.34
C VAL A 101 1.91 -12.01 -12.02
N ARG A 102 1.62 -11.09 -12.96
CA ARG A 102 2.63 -10.26 -13.63
C ARG A 102 3.49 -9.49 -12.62
N LEU A 103 2.88 -8.96 -11.55
CA LEU A 103 3.57 -8.24 -10.49
C LEU A 103 4.43 -9.15 -9.61
N LEU A 104 4.01 -10.39 -9.35
CA LEU A 104 4.87 -11.38 -8.68
C LEU A 104 6.12 -11.68 -9.52
N HIS A 105 5.92 -11.87 -10.84
CA HIS A 105 7.04 -12.11 -11.75
C HIS A 105 8.00 -10.94 -11.80
N GLU A 106 7.48 -9.72 -11.86
CA GLU A 106 8.25 -8.49 -11.78
C GLU A 106 9.07 -8.42 -10.48
N VAL A 107 8.45 -8.69 -9.32
CA VAL A 107 9.16 -8.68 -8.04
C VAL A 107 10.29 -9.71 -8.03
N GLY A 108 10.02 -10.95 -8.44
CA GLY A 108 11.02 -12.01 -8.48
C GLY A 108 12.20 -11.66 -9.39
N LEU A 109 11.92 -11.23 -10.62
CA LEU A 109 12.94 -10.89 -11.61
C LEU A 109 13.84 -9.73 -11.15
N GLU A 110 13.25 -8.66 -10.64
CA GLU A 110 14.00 -7.47 -10.24
C GLU A 110 14.80 -7.69 -8.95
N LEU A 111 14.29 -8.52 -8.03
CA LEU A 111 15.06 -8.97 -6.86
C LEU A 111 16.26 -9.82 -7.27
N GLU A 112 16.09 -10.77 -8.17
CA GLU A 112 17.18 -11.63 -8.65
C GLU A 112 18.27 -10.80 -9.34
N ASN A 113 17.88 -9.92 -10.27
CA ASN A 113 18.82 -9.13 -11.07
C ASN A 113 19.59 -8.07 -10.27
N ASN A 114 18.97 -7.44 -9.28
CA ASN A 114 19.52 -6.24 -8.65
C ASN A 114 19.78 -6.38 -7.14
N PHE A 115 19.23 -7.41 -6.49
CA PHE A 115 19.19 -7.49 -5.03
C PHE A 115 19.48 -8.90 -4.49
N GLU A 116 20.19 -9.75 -5.25
CA GLU A 116 20.55 -11.13 -4.86
C GLU A 116 19.34 -11.98 -4.44
N GLY A 117 18.18 -11.72 -5.05
CA GLY A 117 16.91 -12.37 -4.74
C GLY A 117 16.26 -11.94 -3.42
N LYS A 118 16.77 -10.90 -2.74
CA LYS A 118 16.38 -10.55 -1.36
C LYS A 118 15.89 -9.11 -1.23
N ALA A 119 14.64 -8.94 -0.79
CA ALA A 119 14.08 -7.62 -0.48
C ALA A 119 14.84 -6.88 0.63
N SER A 120 15.51 -7.59 1.54
CA SER A 120 16.38 -6.95 2.54
C SER A 120 17.54 -6.17 1.91
N LYS A 121 18.10 -6.62 0.78
CA LYS A 121 19.15 -5.89 0.05
C LYS A 121 18.64 -4.59 -0.57
N LEU A 122 17.40 -4.60 -1.07
CA LEU A 122 16.71 -3.37 -1.49
C LEU A 122 16.59 -2.39 -0.33
N VAL A 123 16.11 -2.84 0.83
CA VAL A 123 15.95 -1.98 2.01
C VAL A 123 17.30 -1.46 2.53
N GLU A 124 18.33 -2.31 2.62
CA GLU A 124 19.69 -1.90 2.99
C GLU A 124 20.22 -0.77 2.10
N SER A 125 19.95 -0.83 0.78
CA SER A 125 20.42 0.15 -0.19
C SER A 125 19.80 1.55 -0.05
N CYS A 126 18.65 1.67 0.64
CA CYS A 126 18.00 2.96 0.87
C CYS A 126 18.72 3.81 1.93
N GLY A 127 19.65 3.24 2.70
CA GLY A 127 20.44 3.99 3.68
C GLY A 127 19.57 4.68 4.74
N LYS A 128 18.52 4.00 5.22
CA LYS A 128 17.58 4.51 6.23
C LYS A 128 16.81 5.75 5.81
N SER A 129 16.51 5.90 4.51
CA SER A 129 15.62 6.92 3.97
C SER A 129 14.40 6.28 3.32
N ALA A 130 13.21 6.55 3.87
CA ALA A 130 11.92 6.14 3.33
C ALA A 130 11.69 6.76 1.95
N VAL A 131 12.07 8.04 1.75
CA VAL A 131 11.96 8.70 0.44
C VAL A 131 12.85 8.00 -0.60
N LYS A 132 14.09 7.67 -0.22
CA LYS A 132 14.99 6.92 -1.10
C LYS A 132 14.48 5.51 -1.35
N LEU A 133 13.86 4.84 -0.36
CA LEU A 133 13.24 3.54 -0.56
C LEU A 133 12.10 3.60 -1.58
N VAL A 134 11.19 4.58 -1.46
CA VAL A 134 10.11 4.81 -2.45
C VAL A 134 10.70 5.05 -3.84
N ALA A 135 11.76 5.85 -3.95
CA ALA A 135 12.42 6.12 -5.23
C ALA A 135 13.09 4.86 -5.82
N LEU A 136 13.69 4.00 -4.99
CA LEU A 136 14.27 2.74 -5.43
C LEU A 136 13.20 1.75 -5.89
N VAL A 137 12.13 1.58 -5.09
CA VAL A 137 11.01 0.71 -5.43
C VAL A 137 10.40 1.14 -6.78
N THR A 138 10.07 2.41 -6.94
CA THR A 138 9.49 2.91 -8.21
C THR A 138 10.47 2.88 -9.38
N ARG A 139 11.79 2.93 -9.12
CA ARG A 139 12.81 2.78 -10.16
C ARG A 139 12.87 1.36 -10.69
N TYR A 140 12.99 0.37 -9.80
CA TYR A 140 13.23 -1.03 -10.17
C TYR A 140 11.95 -1.80 -10.50
N PHE A 141 10.82 -1.49 -9.86
CA PHE A 141 9.57 -2.22 -10.04
C PHE A 141 8.52 -1.33 -10.73
N PRO A 142 8.38 -1.39 -12.08
CA PRO A 142 7.43 -0.56 -12.82
C PRO A 142 5.98 -0.65 -12.33
N GLY A 143 5.54 -1.79 -11.82
CA GLY A 143 4.23 -1.99 -11.22
C GLY A 143 3.95 -1.10 -10.01
N PHE A 144 4.99 -0.59 -9.34
CA PHE A 144 4.84 0.36 -8.24
C PHE A 144 4.77 1.83 -8.71
N ARG A 145 4.95 2.12 -10.01
CA ARG A 145 4.88 3.47 -10.59
C ARG A 145 3.44 3.94 -10.74
N ASP A 146 2.87 4.31 -9.61
CA ASP A 146 1.54 4.90 -9.52
C ASP A 146 1.63 6.42 -9.78
N HIS A 147 1.51 6.78 -11.05
CA HIS A 147 1.62 8.16 -11.55
C HIS A 147 0.67 8.39 -12.73
N SER A 148 0.20 9.64 -12.89
CA SER A 148 -0.78 10.03 -13.91
C SER A 148 -0.47 11.43 -14.45
N VAL A 149 -0.99 11.77 -15.64
CA VAL A 149 -0.92 13.13 -16.19
C VAL A 149 -2.27 13.82 -15.97
N TYR A 150 -2.26 14.91 -15.22
CA TYR A 150 -3.45 15.72 -14.94
C TYR A 150 -3.25 17.15 -15.46
N LYS A 151 -4.05 17.56 -16.45
CA LYS A 151 -4.00 18.91 -17.04
C LYS A 151 -2.57 19.35 -17.40
N GLY A 152 -1.81 18.45 -18.03
CA GLY A 152 -0.42 18.67 -18.45
C GLY A 152 0.63 18.53 -17.35
N HIS A 153 0.24 18.23 -16.11
CA HIS A 153 1.17 18.05 -14.99
C HIS A 153 1.31 16.58 -14.64
N GLN A 154 2.55 16.14 -14.42
CA GLN A 154 2.82 14.81 -13.90
C GLN A 154 2.49 14.77 -12.40
N VAL A 155 1.62 13.85 -12.02
CA VAL A 155 1.21 13.58 -10.63
C VAL A 155 1.81 12.24 -10.22
N PHE A 156 2.46 12.21 -9.05
CA PHE A 156 3.10 11.02 -8.50
C PHE A 156 2.43 10.65 -7.17
N LEU A 157 1.72 9.53 -7.14
CA LEU A 157 1.00 9.06 -5.94
C LEU A 157 1.78 7.95 -5.24
N TYR A 158 2.41 7.04 -6.01
CA TYR A 158 3.29 5.99 -5.50
C TYR A 158 2.72 5.19 -4.32
N LYS A 159 1.40 4.98 -4.29
CA LYS A 159 0.66 4.44 -3.13
C LYS A 159 1.35 3.22 -2.52
N ARG A 160 1.57 2.18 -3.32
CA ARG A 160 2.10 0.89 -2.84
C ARG A 160 3.56 0.95 -2.43
N ALA A 161 4.35 1.81 -3.05
CA ALA A 161 5.74 2.04 -2.64
C ALA A 161 5.81 2.76 -1.30
N GLN A 162 4.88 3.71 -1.06
CA GLN A 162 4.75 4.38 0.24
C GLN A 162 4.24 3.42 1.32
N ILE A 163 3.29 2.54 1.00
CA ILE A 163 2.83 1.48 1.92
C ILE A 163 4.00 0.60 2.33
N PHE A 164 4.82 0.11 1.40
CA PHE A 164 5.99 -0.72 1.74
C PHE A 164 6.95 -0.06 2.75
N ALA A 165 7.21 1.25 2.59
CA ALA A 165 8.01 1.98 3.57
C ALA A 165 7.31 2.10 4.94
N ALA A 166 5.99 2.37 4.94
CA ALA A 166 5.19 2.47 6.17
C ALA A 166 5.09 1.12 6.90
N ASP A 167 4.90 0.03 6.17
CA ASP A 167 4.77 -1.33 6.67
C ASP A 167 6.08 -1.81 7.30
N LEU A 168 7.23 -1.51 6.68
CA LEU A 168 8.53 -1.77 7.29
C LEU A 168 8.71 -0.99 8.60
N TRP A 169 8.39 0.31 8.59
CA TRP A 169 8.47 1.14 9.78
C TRP A 169 7.58 0.60 10.91
N GLY A 170 6.34 0.23 10.58
CA GLY A 170 5.37 -0.33 11.52
C GLY A 170 5.78 -1.68 12.07
N ALA A 171 6.11 -2.63 11.20
CA ALA A 171 6.47 -4.01 11.56
C ALA A 171 7.70 -4.06 12.46
N PHE A 172 8.73 -3.26 12.16
CA PHE A 172 9.96 -3.22 12.96
C PHE A 172 9.98 -2.09 14.01
N LYS A 173 8.85 -1.41 14.24
CA LYS A 173 8.69 -0.35 15.26
C LYS A 173 9.78 0.73 15.15
N GLY A 174 10.13 1.12 13.92
CA GLY A 174 11.16 2.12 13.65
C GLY A 174 12.61 1.66 13.89
N GLN A 175 12.87 0.36 14.01
CA GLN A 175 14.20 -0.22 14.26
C GLN A 175 14.63 -1.14 13.12
N GLY A 176 15.91 -1.49 13.03
CA GLY A 176 16.40 -2.46 12.04
C GLY A 176 16.00 -2.10 10.60
N TYR A 177 15.26 -2.99 9.93
CA TYR A 177 14.76 -2.77 8.56
C TYR A 177 13.68 -1.67 8.46
N GLY A 178 13.05 -1.28 9.57
CA GLY A 178 12.09 -0.17 9.63
C GLY A 178 12.67 1.15 10.12
N GLU A 179 13.99 1.23 10.33
CA GLU A 179 14.64 2.45 10.79
C GLU A 179 14.78 3.45 9.63
N PHE A 180 13.96 4.50 9.65
CA PHE A 180 13.99 5.59 8.65
C PHE A 180 14.11 6.96 9.33
N ASN A 181 15.02 7.78 8.83
CA ASN A 181 15.27 9.13 9.35
C ASN A 181 14.23 10.17 8.89
N ASP A 182 13.48 9.85 7.84
CA ASP A 182 12.61 10.76 7.11
C ASP A 182 11.21 10.16 6.88
N ILE A 183 10.79 9.19 7.71
CA ILE A 183 9.46 8.54 7.59
C ILE A 183 8.32 9.55 7.56
N GLY A 184 8.43 10.70 8.24
CA GLY A 184 7.43 11.76 8.18
C GLY A 184 7.28 12.47 6.82
N SER A 185 8.13 12.13 5.84
CA SER A 185 8.10 12.69 4.49
C SER A 185 7.22 11.91 3.51
N ILE A 186 6.83 10.67 3.84
CA ILE A 186 5.80 9.96 3.09
C ILE A 186 4.42 10.48 3.50
N THR A 187 3.45 10.38 2.60
CA THR A 187 2.09 10.87 2.82
C THR A 187 1.17 9.74 3.28
N MET A 188 -0.04 10.10 3.69
CA MET A 188 -1.17 9.15 3.60
C MET A 188 -1.19 8.53 2.20
N PHE A 189 -1.34 7.22 2.12
CA PHE A 189 -1.47 6.51 0.84
C PHE A 189 -2.86 6.76 0.24
N ALA A 190 -2.91 7.00 -1.08
CA ALA A 190 -4.16 7.25 -1.80
C ALA A 190 -4.94 5.96 -2.10
N ASP A 191 -5.45 5.32 -1.04
CA ASP A 191 -6.38 4.20 -1.11
C ASP A 191 -7.82 4.66 -1.39
N TYR A 192 -8.66 3.79 -1.94
CA TYR A 192 -10.05 4.11 -2.29
C TYR A 192 -11.01 4.10 -1.09
N ILE A 193 -10.63 3.52 0.05
CA ILE A 193 -11.45 3.52 1.28
C ILE A 193 -11.43 4.90 1.94
N VAL A 194 -10.26 5.54 1.99
CA VAL A 194 -10.06 6.84 2.64
C VAL A 194 -10.97 7.94 2.08
N PRO A 195 -11.10 8.18 0.75
CA PRO A 195 -12.03 9.16 0.23
C PRO A 195 -13.48 8.88 0.65
N ALA A 196 -13.91 7.61 0.71
CA ALA A 196 -15.25 7.25 1.17
C ALA A 196 -15.50 7.65 2.63
N VAL A 197 -14.52 7.42 3.52
CA VAL A 197 -14.58 7.86 4.92
C VAL A 197 -14.60 9.39 5.01
N LEU A 198 -13.72 10.07 4.27
CA LEU A 198 -13.68 11.54 4.28
C LEU A 198 -14.96 12.18 3.72
N LYS A 199 -15.64 11.54 2.75
CA LYS A 199 -16.98 11.95 2.29
C LYS A 199 -18.00 11.86 3.44
N GLN A 200 -18.03 10.74 4.16
CA GLN A 200 -18.95 10.55 5.29
C GLN A 200 -18.71 11.57 6.41
N LEU A 201 -17.44 11.90 6.68
CA LEU A 201 -17.05 12.93 7.65
C LEU A 201 -17.29 14.37 7.14
N SER A 202 -17.85 14.55 5.94
CA SER A 202 -18.05 15.85 5.29
C SER A 202 -16.74 16.64 5.11
N VAL A 203 -15.61 15.95 5.04
CA VAL A 203 -14.28 16.51 4.74
C VAL A 203 -14.14 16.71 3.24
N LEU A 204 -14.44 15.68 2.45
CA LEU A 204 -14.52 15.78 0.99
C LEU A 204 -15.97 15.98 0.57
N LYS A 205 -16.17 16.82 -0.45
CA LYS A 205 -17.46 17.05 -1.10
C LYS A 205 -17.29 16.77 -2.58
N TYR A 206 -18.13 15.89 -3.11
CA TYR A 206 -18.08 15.50 -4.50
C TYR A 206 -19.04 16.35 -5.32
N SER A 207 -18.72 16.54 -6.60
CA SER A 207 -19.67 17.10 -7.56
C SER A 207 -20.90 16.17 -7.69
N SER A 208 -22.01 16.71 -8.20
CA SER A 208 -23.21 15.91 -8.48
C SER A 208 -22.90 14.80 -9.48
N THR A 209 -22.09 15.09 -10.50
CA THR A 209 -21.64 14.12 -11.50
C THR A 209 -20.87 12.96 -10.87
N LEU A 210 -19.83 13.25 -10.08
CA LEU A 210 -19.02 12.23 -9.43
C LEU A 210 -19.84 11.40 -8.43
N SER A 211 -20.73 12.06 -7.69
CA SER A 211 -21.65 11.38 -6.77
C SER A 211 -22.56 10.41 -7.53
N SER A 212 -23.14 10.84 -8.66
CA SER A 212 -24.00 9.98 -9.49
C SER A 212 -23.26 8.76 -10.06
N ILE A 213 -21.99 8.90 -10.43
CA ILE A 213 -21.17 7.78 -10.91
C ILE A 213 -21.01 6.74 -9.78
N ILE A 214 -20.56 7.19 -8.61
CA ILE A 214 -20.34 6.34 -7.43
C ILE A 214 -21.65 5.67 -6.98
N ASP A 215 -22.74 6.43 -6.86
CA ASP A 215 -24.02 5.93 -6.38
C ASP A 215 -24.64 4.90 -7.36
N SER A 216 -24.27 4.97 -8.63
CA SER A 216 -24.67 3.99 -9.67
C SER A 216 -23.78 2.74 -9.73
N ASN A 217 -22.79 2.60 -8.82
CA ASN A 217 -21.77 1.55 -8.84
C ASN A 217 -21.04 1.42 -10.19
N ARG A 218 -20.86 2.56 -10.88
CA ARG A 218 -20.08 2.61 -12.11
C ARG A 218 -18.60 2.75 -11.77
N GLU A 219 -17.79 1.98 -12.47
CA GLU A 219 -16.34 2.03 -12.33
C GLU A 219 -15.82 3.40 -12.75
N ILE A 220 -14.95 3.98 -11.92
CA ILE A 220 -14.15 5.14 -12.25
C ILE A 220 -12.81 4.61 -12.75
N GLY A 221 -12.54 4.80 -14.05
CA GLY A 221 -11.39 4.20 -14.71
C GLY A 221 -10.04 4.75 -14.18
N PRO A 222 -8.98 3.93 -14.15
CA PRO A 222 -7.65 4.38 -13.74
C PRO A 222 -7.14 5.49 -14.67
N GLY A 223 -6.57 6.55 -14.10
CA GLY A 223 -6.05 7.68 -14.87
C GLY A 223 -7.12 8.65 -15.40
N SER A 224 -8.41 8.43 -15.08
CA SER A 224 -9.45 9.42 -15.33
C SER A 224 -9.26 10.68 -14.49
N GLU A 225 -9.86 11.80 -14.92
CA GLU A 225 -9.81 13.04 -14.15
C GLU A 225 -10.40 12.84 -12.74
N GLU A 226 -11.51 12.11 -12.65
CA GLU A 226 -12.19 11.78 -11.41
C GLU A 226 -11.34 10.92 -10.47
N GLU A 227 -10.65 9.90 -10.97
CA GLU A 227 -9.77 9.05 -10.17
C GLU A 227 -8.59 9.85 -9.60
N ILE A 228 -7.95 10.66 -10.44
CA ILE A 228 -6.80 11.47 -10.02
C ILE A 228 -7.23 12.52 -8.99
N GLU A 229 -8.35 13.22 -9.24
CA GLU A 229 -8.87 14.23 -8.31
C GLU A 229 -9.25 13.63 -6.97
N LEU A 230 -9.95 12.50 -6.96
CA LEU A 230 -10.30 11.80 -5.72
C LEU A 230 -9.07 11.47 -4.88
N ARG A 231 -8.03 10.93 -5.52
CA ARG A 231 -6.81 10.49 -4.84
C ARG A 231 -5.96 11.67 -4.36
N ALA A 232 -5.74 12.66 -5.21
CA ALA A 232 -4.98 13.85 -4.85
C ALA A 232 -5.67 14.69 -3.76
N CYS A 233 -7.00 14.89 -3.86
CA CYS A 233 -7.76 15.62 -2.84
C CYS A 233 -7.78 14.87 -1.50
N THR A 234 -7.78 13.53 -1.52
CA THR A 234 -7.68 12.70 -0.32
C THR A 234 -6.36 12.95 0.41
N ILE A 235 -5.23 12.87 -0.31
CA ILE A 235 -3.91 13.15 0.27
C ILE A 235 -3.91 14.56 0.86
N TYR A 236 -4.30 15.56 0.07
CA TYR A 236 -4.31 16.95 0.52
C TYR A 236 -5.16 17.18 1.77
N ALA A 237 -6.37 16.60 1.82
CA ALA A 237 -7.25 16.73 2.96
C ALA A 237 -6.66 16.13 4.24
N VAL A 238 -6.04 14.95 4.16
CA VAL A 238 -5.40 14.30 5.31
C VAL A 238 -4.16 15.06 5.78
N GLU A 239 -3.33 15.53 4.84
CA GLU A 239 -2.17 16.37 5.15
C GLU A 239 -2.59 17.67 5.86
N LYS A 240 -3.65 18.32 5.40
CA LYS A 240 -4.23 19.50 6.06
C LYS A 240 -4.79 19.19 7.45
N MET A 241 -5.43 18.03 7.63
CA MET A 241 -5.87 17.57 8.95
C MET A 241 -4.67 17.38 9.89
N ARG A 242 -3.59 16.73 9.43
CA ARG A 242 -2.36 16.55 10.21
C ARG A 242 -1.74 17.87 10.64
N GLU A 243 -1.62 18.84 9.73
CA GLU A 243 -1.10 20.18 10.04
C GLU A 243 -1.92 20.88 11.14
N LEU A 244 -3.26 20.84 11.03
CA LEU A 244 -4.14 21.47 12.00
C LEU A 244 -4.11 20.78 13.37
N ILE A 245 -4.00 19.45 13.39
CA ILE A 245 -3.82 18.67 14.62
C ILE A 245 -2.50 19.07 15.29
N LYS A 246 -1.40 19.12 14.53
CA LYS A 246 -0.07 19.50 15.04
C LYS A 246 -0.06 20.90 15.65
N LEU A 247 -0.70 21.87 14.98
CA LEU A 247 -0.83 23.25 15.48
C LEU A 247 -1.62 23.30 16.80
N LYS A 248 -2.65 22.47 16.97
CA LYS A 248 -3.50 22.46 18.18
C LYS A 248 -2.92 21.65 19.33
N SER A 249 -2.25 20.54 19.04
CA SER A 249 -1.74 19.60 20.05
C SER A 249 -0.30 19.87 20.48
N GLY A 250 0.47 20.64 19.71
CA GLY A 250 1.89 20.91 19.97
C GLY A 250 2.82 19.68 19.89
N LYS A 251 2.29 18.52 19.46
CA LYS A 251 3.02 17.26 19.31
C LYS A 251 3.33 17.01 17.82
N GLN A 252 4.55 16.55 17.55
CA GLN A 252 5.01 16.12 16.21
C GLN A 252 4.37 14.80 15.81
#